data_AF-A0A9E8MX61-F1
#
_entry.id   AF-A0A9E8MX61-F1
#
_cell.length_a   1.000
_cell.length_b   1.000
_cell.length_c   1.000
_cell.angle_alpha   90.00
_cell.angle_beta   90.00
_cell.angle_gamma   90.00
#
_symmetry.space_group_name_H-M   'P 1'
#
loop_
_entity.id
_entity.type
_entity.pdbx_description
1 polymer ?
#
loop_
_entity_poly.entity_id
_entity_poly.type
_entity_poly.pdbx_seq_one_letter_code
_entity_poly.pdbx_strand_id
1 'polypeptide(L)'
;MANTNRAWNLESFLDSLIVELDKAEETLSVKAINKPLTYAVKDVNLEMQLFPSFDGTNVKFVTAEPGQQGASKIAIQLGSITDQQIRKTSKEPTKSNDISIDLIEEIDDETKSTLRKIGVTSVNDLDQIQKSNVDLEQISNKKTNYGKLANLLQKAGRNNLPPTVKNVNFNISKSGSFVVVEGDNLVVDKRYTPVAVFNGKLAELENADQGLLNIKVQKEHINEAENELVIVSDPFTIYKMKLNTKNNSHA
;
A
#
# COMPACT_ATOMS: atom_id res chain seq x y z
N MET A 1 -3.19 -40.94 -3.39
CA MET A 1 -2.74 -40.68 -4.77
C MET A 1 -1.32 -40.14 -4.67
N ALA A 2 -0.33 -40.83 -5.23
CA ALA A 2 1.06 -40.42 -5.14
C ALA A 2 1.26 -39.10 -5.90
N ASN A 3 1.84 -38.12 -5.23
CA ASN A 3 2.12 -36.81 -5.80
C ASN A 3 3.18 -37.00 -6.90
N THR A 4 2.76 -37.08 -8.16
CA THR A 4 3.67 -37.21 -9.31
C THR A 4 4.63 -36.02 -9.32
N ASN A 5 5.92 -36.31 -9.28
CA ASN A 5 7.00 -35.34 -9.39
C ASN A 5 6.88 -34.57 -10.72
N ARG A 6 6.69 -33.25 -10.65
CA ARG A 6 6.40 -32.40 -11.81
C ARG A 6 7.65 -31.66 -12.25
N ALA A 7 7.79 -31.52 -13.56
CA ALA A 7 8.82 -30.66 -14.13
C ALA A 7 8.55 -29.18 -13.78
N TRP A 8 9.59 -28.45 -13.41
CA TRP A 8 9.54 -27.03 -13.04
C TRP A 8 10.66 -26.25 -13.75
N ASN A 9 10.53 -24.92 -13.86
CA ASN A 9 11.56 -24.06 -14.43
C ASN A 9 12.35 -23.35 -13.32
N LEU A 10 13.63 -23.10 -13.54
CA LEU A 10 14.50 -22.45 -12.56
C LEU A 10 13.98 -21.06 -12.15
N GLU A 11 13.43 -20.32 -13.11
CA GLU A 11 12.83 -19.00 -12.88
C GLU A 11 11.73 -19.03 -11.82
N SER A 12 10.73 -19.92 -11.91
CA SER A 12 9.66 -19.95 -10.89
C SER A 12 10.17 -20.33 -9.51
N PHE A 13 11.20 -21.18 -9.45
CA PHE A 13 11.85 -21.53 -8.18
C PHE A 13 12.57 -20.33 -7.57
N LEU A 14 13.36 -19.60 -8.36
CA LEU A 14 14.07 -18.40 -7.90
C LEU A 14 13.11 -17.29 -7.50
N ASP A 15 12.07 -17.02 -8.30
CA ASP A 15 11.02 -16.06 -7.96
C ASP A 15 10.38 -16.37 -6.59
N SER A 16 10.04 -17.64 -6.36
CA SER A 16 9.41 -18.06 -5.12
C SER A 16 10.38 -17.94 -3.93
N LEU A 17 11.64 -18.32 -4.14
CA LEU A 17 12.69 -18.21 -3.14
C LEU A 17 12.94 -16.74 -2.75
N ILE A 18 12.98 -15.82 -3.72
CA ILE A 18 13.14 -14.38 -3.47
C ILE A 18 11.98 -13.87 -2.61
N VAL A 19 10.73 -14.17 -2.98
CA VAL A 19 9.55 -13.76 -2.21
C VAL A 19 9.59 -14.30 -0.76
N GLU A 20 10.05 -15.55 -0.56
CA GLU A 20 10.20 -16.12 0.77
C GLU A 20 11.33 -15.45 1.58
N LEU A 21 12.44 -15.12 0.93
CA LEU A 21 13.56 -14.42 1.56
C LEU A 21 13.17 -12.99 1.96
N ASP A 22 12.50 -12.25 1.09
CA ASP A 22 12.01 -10.89 1.38
C ASP A 22 11.07 -10.91 2.59
N LYS A 23 10.12 -11.86 2.61
CA LYS A 23 9.20 -12.05 3.75
C LYS A 23 9.94 -12.40 5.04
N ALA A 24 11.00 -13.21 4.96
CA ALA A 24 11.83 -13.55 6.10
C ALA A 24 12.57 -12.30 6.62
N GLU A 25 13.14 -11.48 5.74
CA GLU A 25 13.81 -10.23 6.07
C GLU A 25 12.84 -9.24 6.74
N GLU A 26 11.65 -9.02 6.18
CA GLU A 26 10.60 -8.18 6.77
C GLU A 26 10.18 -8.69 8.17
N THR A 27 10.03 -10.01 8.34
CA THR A 27 9.68 -10.59 9.64
C THR A 27 10.79 -10.35 10.68
N LEU A 28 12.06 -10.44 10.25
CA LEU A 28 13.20 -10.20 11.11
C LEU A 28 13.32 -8.72 11.48
N SER A 29 13.03 -7.80 10.55
CA SER A 29 13.06 -6.35 10.84
C SER A 29 12.07 -5.96 11.94
N VAL A 30 10.86 -6.55 11.93
CA VAL A 30 9.86 -6.37 13.00
C VAL A 30 10.35 -6.96 14.33
N LYS A 31 10.93 -8.17 14.32
CA LYS A 31 11.46 -8.80 15.54
C LYS A 31 12.61 -7.99 16.14
N ALA A 32 13.43 -7.36 15.30
CA ALA A 32 14.57 -6.55 15.70
C ALA A 32 14.19 -5.30 16.51
N ILE A 33 12.94 -4.85 16.42
CA ILE A 33 12.40 -3.73 17.23
C ILE A 33 12.36 -4.13 18.72
N ASN A 34 11.90 -5.35 19.00
CA ASN A 34 11.63 -5.80 20.36
C ASN A 34 12.78 -6.61 20.98
N LYS A 35 13.65 -7.19 20.16
CA LYS A 35 14.81 -7.97 20.62
C LYS A 35 16.00 -7.76 19.69
N PRO A 36 17.23 -7.59 20.22
CA PRO A 36 18.43 -7.67 19.41
C PRO A 36 18.43 -8.99 18.64
N LEU A 37 18.59 -8.93 17.33
CA LEU A 37 18.87 -10.12 16.54
C LEU A 37 20.27 -10.60 16.96
N THR A 38 20.38 -11.90 17.23
CA THR A 38 21.66 -12.53 17.60
C THR A 38 22.14 -13.47 16.49
N TYR A 39 21.41 -13.52 15.38
CA TYR A 39 21.63 -14.43 14.27
C TYR A 39 21.73 -13.61 12.99
N ALA A 40 22.90 -13.61 12.36
CA ALA A 40 22.97 -13.31 10.93
C ALA A 40 22.13 -14.36 10.19
N VAL A 41 21.42 -13.97 9.13
CA VAL A 41 20.82 -14.94 8.21
C VAL A 41 21.99 -15.73 7.62
N LYS A 42 22.16 -16.94 8.15
CA LYS A 42 23.35 -17.78 7.97
C LYS A 42 23.39 -18.24 6.52
N ASP A 43 24.58 -18.28 5.93
CA ASP A 43 24.81 -18.71 4.54
C ASP A 43 23.97 -19.95 4.22
N VAL A 44 22.95 -19.80 3.37
CA VAL A 44 22.10 -20.91 2.95
C VAL A 44 22.76 -21.51 1.73
N ASN A 45 23.32 -22.71 1.91
CA ASN A 45 23.75 -23.54 0.79
C ASN A 45 22.64 -24.56 0.52
N LEU A 46 21.95 -24.38 -0.61
CA LEU A 46 20.93 -25.30 -1.07
C LEU A 46 21.51 -26.17 -2.19
N GLU A 47 21.61 -27.46 -1.92
CA GLU A 47 22.04 -28.44 -2.91
C GLU A 47 20.86 -29.30 -3.34
N MET A 48 20.61 -29.35 -4.64
CA MET A 48 19.53 -30.14 -5.23
C MET A 48 20.10 -31.12 -6.27
N GLN A 49 19.53 -32.32 -6.31
CA GLN A 49 19.79 -33.30 -7.37
C GLN A 49 18.64 -33.30 -8.35
N LEU A 50 18.91 -32.95 -9.61
CA LEU A 50 17.92 -32.62 -10.61
C LEU A 50 18.24 -33.29 -11.96
N PHE A 51 17.21 -33.64 -12.71
CA PHE A 51 17.31 -34.05 -14.10
C PHE A 51 16.89 -32.90 -15.01
N PRO A 52 17.83 -32.23 -15.70
CA PRO A 52 17.49 -31.22 -16.68
C PRO A 52 16.88 -31.88 -17.93
N SER A 53 15.85 -31.24 -18.48
CA SER A 53 15.21 -31.60 -19.74
C SER A 53 15.09 -30.33 -20.59
N PHE A 54 15.49 -30.42 -21.86
CA PHE A 54 15.40 -29.31 -22.80
C PHE A 54 14.39 -29.68 -23.89
N ASP A 55 13.33 -28.87 -24.02
CA ASP A 55 12.25 -29.12 -25.00
C ASP A 55 12.46 -28.38 -26.34
N GLY A 56 13.67 -27.85 -26.57
CA GLY A 56 14.01 -27.07 -27.76
C GLY A 56 13.84 -25.56 -27.57
N THR A 57 13.11 -25.13 -26.53
CA THR A 57 12.93 -23.70 -26.21
C THR A 57 13.26 -23.40 -24.76
N ASN A 58 12.86 -24.26 -23.82
CA ASN A 58 13.02 -24.03 -22.39
C ASN A 58 13.72 -25.21 -21.71
N VAL A 59 14.52 -24.89 -20.68
CA VAL A 59 15.07 -25.89 -19.77
C VAL A 59 14.12 -26.07 -18.59
N LYS A 60 13.74 -27.32 -18.33
CA LYS A 60 12.94 -27.73 -17.17
C LYS A 60 13.73 -28.72 -16.34
N PHE A 61 13.39 -28.80 -15.06
CA PHE A 61 14.05 -29.65 -14.09
C PHE A 61 13.02 -30.58 -13.46
N VAL A 62 13.41 -31.83 -13.24
CA VAL A 62 12.65 -32.78 -12.40
C VAL A 62 13.53 -33.12 -11.21
N THR A 63 12.98 -33.06 -10.01
CA THR A 63 13.72 -33.39 -8.79
C THR A 63 14.07 -34.88 -8.79
N ALA A 64 15.26 -35.27 -8.38
CA ALA A 64 15.61 -36.69 -8.29
C ALA A 64 14.82 -37.38 -7.19
N GLU A 65 14.29 -38.57 -7.47
CA GLU A 65 13.64 -39.41 -6.46
C GLU A 65 14.68 -40.23 -5.67
N PRO A 66 14.34 -40.69 -4.45
CA PRO A 66 15.25 -41.51 -3.64
C PRO A 66 15.76 -42.73 -4.41
N GLY A 67 17.09 -42.85 -4.53
CA GLY A 67 17.75 -43.98 -5.21
C GLY A 67 17.91 -43.84 -6.73
N GLN A 68 17.42 -42.76 -7.36
CA GLN A 68 17.71 -42.48 -8.76
C GLN A 68 19.18 -42.10 -8.96
N GLN A 69 19.80 -42.65 -10.00
CA GLN A 69 21.19 -42.38 -10.38
C GLN A 69 21.25 -41.49 -11.63
N GLY A 70 22.35 -40.73 -11.78
CA GLY A 70 22.58 -39.89 -12.95
C GLY A 70 21.99 -38.47 -12.86
N ALA A 71 21.44 -38.07 -11.71
CA ALA A 71 20.98 -36.71 -11.49
C ALA A 71 22.17 -35.73 -11.47
N SER A 72 21.95 -34.54 -12.03
CA SER A 72 22.91 -33.43 -11.94
C SER A 72 22.77 -32.72 -10.59
N LYS A 73 23.90 -32.30 -10.01
CA LYS A 73 23.90 -31.51 -8.78
C LYS A 73 23.89 -30.02 -9.11
N ILE A 74 22.90 -29.29 -8.60
CA ILE A 74 22.87 -27.82 -8.60
C ILE A 74 23.08 -27.36 -7.15
N ALA A 75 24.05 -26.48 -6.95
CA ALA A 75 24.31 -25.84 -5.66
C ALA A 75 24.03 -24.34 -5.80
N ILE A 76 23.16 -23.81 -4.94
CA ILE A 76 22.82 -22.40 -4.86
C ILE A 76 23.34 -21.89 -3.52
N GLN A 77 24.26 -20.93 -3.58
CA GLN A 77 24.80 -20.28 -2.40
C GLN A 77 24.19 -18.88 -2.27
N LEU A 78 23.42 -18.68 -1.21
CA LEU A 78 22.92 -17.37 -0.82
C LEU A 78 23.92 -16.75 0.17
N GLY A 79 24.31 -15.51 -0.09
CA GLY A 79 25.20 -14.76 0.79
C GLY A 79 24.55 -14.46 2.13
N SER A 80 25.36 -14.34 3.19
CA SER A 80 24.88 -13.95 4.51
C SER A 80 24.41 -12.50 4.55
N ILE A 81 23.30 -12.28 5.27
CA ILE A 81 22.77 -10.95 5.57
C ILE A 81 22.95 -10.71 7.07
N THR A 82 23.71 -9.67 7.41
CA THR A 82 23.95 -9.22 8.79
C THR A 82 22.81 -8.34 9.29
N ASP A 83 22.65 -8.22 10.61
CA ASP A 83 21.64 -7.32 11.21
C ASP A 83 21.78 -5.86 10.74
N GLN A 84 23.01 -5.40 10.48
CA GLN A 84 23.26 -4.07 9.93
C GLN A 84 22.77 -3.95 8.49
N GLN A 85 22.92 -5.00 7.69
CA GLN A 85 22.37 -5.04 6.34
C GLN A 85 20.85 -5.07 6.40
N ILE A 86 20.23 -5.95 7.19
CA ILE A 86 18.76 -5.99 7.38
C ILE A 86 18.25 -4.59 7.73
N ARG A 87 18.82 -3.88 8.70
CA ARG A 87 18.36 -2.52 9.04
C ARG A 87 18.51 -1.48 7.92
N LYS A 88 19.41 -1.69 6.97
CA LYS A 88 19.69 -0.78 5.85
C LYS A 88 18.92 -1.14 4.58
N THR A 89 18.65 -2.42 4.36
CA THR A 89 18.05 -2.96 3.14
C THR A 89 16.60 -3.34 3.33
N SER A 90 16.21 -3.74 4.54
CA SER A 90 14.83 -4.07 4.84
C SER A 90 13.99 -2.81 4.78
N LYS A 91 12.83 -2.98 4.17
CA LYS A 91 11.81 -1.97 4.10
C LYS A 91 11.25 -1.69 5.50
N GLU A 92 10.85 -0.44 5.73
CA GLU A 92 10.09 -0.12 6.94
C GLU A 92 8.81 -0.98 6.98
N PRO A 93 8.52 -1.65 8.10
CA PRO A 93 7.27 -2.38 8.25
C PRO A 93 6.07 -1.49 7.90
N THR A 94 5.06 -2.07 7.26
CA THR A 94 3.79 -1.37 6.97
C THR A 94 3.28 -0.72 8.26
N LYS A 95 3.18 0.61 8.25
CA LYS A 95 2.67 1.40 9.37
C LYS A 95 1.18 1.10 9.55
N SER A 96 0.61 1.37 10.73
CA SER A 96 -0.83 1.12 11.00
C SER A 96 -1.79 1.82 10.05
N ASN A 97 -1.31 2.81 9.30
CA ASN A 97 -2.07 3.57 8.32
C ASN A 97 -1.84 3.11 6.86
N ASP A 98 -1.15 1.98 6.68
CA ASP A 98 -0.90 1.35 5.38
C ASP A 98 -1.66 0.03 5.27
N ILE A 99 -2.19 -0.25 4.09
CA ILE A 99 -3.11 -1.36 3.85
C ILE A 99 -2.39 -2.39 3.00
N SER A 100 -2.31 -3.60 3.53
CA SER A 100 -1.75 -4.74 2.80
C SER A 100 -2.64 -5.12 1.63
N ILE A 101 -2.04 -5.45 0.49
CA ILE A 101 -2.76 -5.96 -0.68
C ILE A 101 -3.52 -7.25 -0.38
N ASP A 102 -3.11 -8.01 0.64
CA ASP A 102 -3.72 -9.29 1.01
C ASP A 102 -5.14 -9.12 1.55
N LEU A 103 -5.40 -7.99 2.21
CA LEU A 103 -6.68 -7.64 2.83
C LEU A 103 -7.72 -7.11 1.82
N ILE A 104 -7.33 -6.93 0.56
CA ILE A 104 -8.18 -6.34 -0.47
C ILE A 104 -8.84 -7.47 -1.25
N GLU A 105 -10.14 -7.67 -1.04
CA GLU A 105 -10.91 -8.77 -1.64
C GLU A 105 -11.15 -8.57 -3.14
N GLU A 106 -11.14 -7.32 -3.62
CA GLU A 106 -11.37 -6.99 -5.03
C GLU A 106 -10.20 -7.35 -5.95
N ILE A 107 -9.06 -7.77 -5.39
CA ILE A 107 -7.88 -8.20 -6.14
C ILE A 107 -7.79 -9.73 -6.07
N ASP A 108 -7.70 -10.37 -7.23
CA ASP A 108 -7.56 -11.82 -7.33
C ASP A 108 -6.16 -12.29 -6.88
N ASP A 109 -6.07 -13.55 -6.45
CA ASP A 109 -4.83 -14.13 -5.92
C ASP A 109 -3.68 -14.17 -6.92
N GLU A 110 -3.98 -14.25 -8.22
CA GLU A 110 -2.96 -14.25 -9.27
C GLU A 110 -2.32 -12.86 -9.39
N THR A 111 -3.13 -11.81 -9.40
CA THR A 111 -2.66 -10.42 -9.35
C THR A 111 -1.88 -10.15 -8.07
N LYS A 112 -2.36 -10.60 -6.89
CA LYS A 112 -1.61 -10.49 -5.63
C LYS A 112 -0.26 -11.17 -5.70
N SER A 113 -0.18 -12.36 -6.31
CA SER A 113 1.08 -13.07 -6.51
C SER A 113 2.04 -12.27 -7.40
N THR A 114 1.56 -11.73 -8.53
CA THR A 114 2.38 -10.88 -9.41
C THR A 114 2.90 -9.64 -8.70
N LEU A 115 2.05 -8.96 -7.91
CA LEU A 115 2.46 -7.79 -7.13
C LEU A 115 3.57 -8.12 -6.13
N ARG A 116 3.46 -9.25 -5.41
CA ARG A 116 4.51 -9.68 -4.47
C ARG A 116 5.84 -9.96 -5.18
N LYS A 117 5.80 -10.57 -6.36
CA LYS A 117 7.02 -10.84 -7.16
C LYS A 117 7.77 -9.57 -7.56
N ILE A 118 7.08 -8.44 -7.68
CA ILE A 118 7.70 -7.14 -7.98
C ILE A 118 7.92 -6.28 -6.73
N GLY A 119 7.78 -6.86 -5.53
CA GLY A 119 8.01 -6.17 -4.25
C GLY A 119 6.87 -5.27 -3.77
N VAL A 120 5.67 -5.38 -4.34
CA VAL A 120 4.48 -4.63 -3.89
C VAL A 120 3.72 -5.47 -2.88
N THR A 121 3.68 -5.01 -1.63
CA THR A 121 2.94 -5.66 -0.52
C THR A 121 1.88 -4.77 0.10
N SER A 122 1.89 -3.46 -0.18
CA SER A 122 0.89 -2.49 0.29
C SER A 122 0.48 -1.45 -0.75
N VAL A 123 -0.54 -0.65 -0.42
CA VAL A 123 -1.01 0.48 -1.26
C VAL A 123 0.10 1.52 -1.45
N ASN A 124 0.87 1.81 -0.40
CA ASN A 124 1.97 2.78 -0.49
C ASN A 124 3.08 2.32 -1.44
N ASP A 125 3.35 1.02 -1.52
CA ASP A 125 4.37 0.50 -2.44
C ASP A 125 4.02 0.77 -3.89
N LEU A 126 2.76 0.55 -4.23
CA LEU A 126 2.31 0.83 -5.58
C LEU A 126 2.42 2.33 -5.91
N ASP A 127 2.12 3.21 -4.94
CA ASP A 127 2.32 4.65 -5.09
C ASP A 127 3.81 5.00 -5.30
N GLN A 128 4.73 4.34 -4.58
CA GLN A 128 6.18 4.55 -4.73
C GLN A 128 6.71 4.08 -6.10
N ILE A 129 6.23 2.93 -6.59
CA ILE A 129 6.61 2.45 -7.92
C ILE A 129 6.08 3.39 -9.00
N GLN A 130 4.85 3.88 -8.86
CA GLN A 130 4.27 4.85 -9.78
C GLN A 130 5.09 6.16 -9.81
N LYS A 131 5.51 6.65 -8.64
CA LYS A 131 6.38 7.83 -8.53
C LYS A 131 7.75 7.64 -9.16
N SER A 132 8.26 6.41 -9.13
CA SER A 132 9.54 6.06 -9.73
C SER A 132 9.49 5.96 -11.25
N ASN A 133 8.30 6.19 -11.87
CA ASN A 133 8.08 6.16 -13.31
C ASN A 133 8.60 4.88 -13.99
N VAL A 134 8.53 3.77 -13.26
CA VAL A 134 8.91 2.44 -13.75
C VAL A 134 7.78 1.94 -14.65
N ASP A 135 8.12 1.54 -15.88
CA ASP A 135 7.17 0.95 -16.81
C ASP A 135 6.88 -0.50 -16.40
N LEU A 136 5.89 -0.66 -15.52
CA LEU A 136 5.46 -1.96 -15.02
C LEU A 136 4.83 -2.83 -16.11
N GLU A 137 4.34 -2.24 -17.20
CA GLU A 137 3.78 -2.99 -18.32
C GLU A 137 4.86 -3.72 -19.13
N GLN A 138 6.11 -3.26 -19.09
CA GLN A 138 7.25 -3.94 -19.71
C GLN A 138 7.85 -5.04 -18.84
N ILE A 139 7.73 -4.93 -17.51
CA ILE A 139 8.32 -5.87 -16.55
C ILE A 139 7.35 -7.02 -16.25
N SER A 140 6.05 -6.75 -16.26
CA SER A 140 5.01 -7.76 -16.11
C SER A 140 4.65 -8.35 -17.45
N ASN A 141 4.87 -9.65 -17.64
CA ASN A 141 4.44 -10.41 -18.82
C ASN A 141 2.89 -10.51 -18.97
N LYS A 142 2.11 -9.65 -18.31
CA LYS A 142 0.64 -9.63 -18.35
C LYS A 142 0.05 -8.23 -18.47
N LYS A 143 -1.10 -8.17 -19.15
CA LYS A 143 -2.02 -7.02 -19.30
C LYS A 143 -2.67 -6.56 -17.98
N THR A 144 -1.93 -6.47 -16.89
CA THR A 144 -2.46 -5.93 -15.64
C THR A 144 -2.54 -4.41 -15.81
N ASN A 145 -3.75 -3.86 -15.93
CA ASN A 145 -3.94 -2.42 -16.03
C ASN A 145 -3.68 -1.79 -14.66
N TYR A 146 -2.43 -1.36 -14.44
CA TYR A 146 -1.96 -0.81 -13.18
C TYR A 146 -2.70 0.46 -12.75
N GLY A 147 -3.23 1.25 -13.69
CA GLY A 147 -4.07 2.42 -13.37
C GLY A 147 -5.40 2.02 -12.72
N LYS A 148 -6.05 0.96 -13.22
CA LYS A 148 -7.26 0.41 -12.59
C LYS A 148 -6.95 -0.18 -11.21
N LEU A 149 -5.81 -0.87 -11.10
CA LEU A 149 -5.36 -1.47 -9.85
C LEU A 149 -5.06 -0.40 -8.79
N ALA A 150 -4.39 0.68 -9.17
CA ALA A 150 -4.14 1.82 -8.29
C ALA A 150 -5.46 2.44 -7.77
N ASN A 151 -6.46 2.61 -8.65
CA ASN A 151 -7.77 3.10 -8.24
C ASN A 151 -8.51 2.13 -7.30
N LEU A 152 -8.43 0.82 -7.57
CA LEU A 152 -9.01 -0.21 -6.69
C LEU A 152 -8.34 -0.20 -5.31
N LEU A 153 -7.01 -0.11 -5.28
CA LEU A 153 -6.22 -0.05 -4.05
C LEU A 153 -6.50 1.22 -3.26
N GLN A 154 -6.60 2.37 -3.91
CA GLN A 154 -6.96 3.63 -3.25
C GLN A 154 -8.38 3.59 -2.68
N LYS A 155 -9.33 3.03 -3.43
CA LYS A 155 -10.72 2.88 -2.99
C LYS A 155 -10.83 1.92 -1.79
N ALA A 156 -10.21 0.74 -1.88
CA ALA A 156 -10.13 -0.19 -0.75
C ALA A 156 -9.42 0.45 0.45
N GLY A 157 -8.40 1.26 0.17
CA GLY A 157 -7.72 2.14 1.10
C GLY A 157 -8.69 2.99 1.92
N ARG A 158 -9.56 3.72 1.20
CA ARG A 158 -10.59 4.59 1.78
C ARG A 158 -11.71 3.86 2.51
N ASN A 159 -12.09 2.67 2.08
CA ASN A 159 -13.08 1.87 2.81
C ASN A 159 -12.59 1.50 4.22
N ASN A 160 -11.29 1.24 4.39
CA ASN A 160 -10.69 0.90 5.68
C ASN A 160 -10.30 2.14 6.52
N LEU A 161 -10.05 3.27 5.87
CA LEU A 161 -9.75 4.56 6.51
C LEU A 161 -10.82 5.61 6.16
N PRO A 162 -12.09 5.41 6.60
CA PRO A 162 -13.15 6.36 6.32
C PRO A 162 -12.88 7.67 7.05
N PRO A 163 -13.25 8.83 6.46
CA PRO A 163 -13.18 10.10 7.17
C PRO A 163 -14.16 10.09 8.35
N THR A 164 -13.68 10.49 9.52
CA THR A 164 -14.51 10.67 10.71
C THR A 164 -14.49 12.13 11.09
N VAL A 165 -15.66 12.77 11.11
CA VAL A 165 -15.78 14.15 11.61
C VAL A 165 -16.14 14.08 13.09
N LYS A 166 -15.25 14.62 13.94
CA LYS A 166 -15.43 14.68 15.39
C LYS A 166 -16.10 15.96 15.82
N ASN A 167 -15.67 17.08 15.25
CA ASN A 167 -16.14 18.40 15.63
C ASN A 167 -16.16 19.33 14.40
N VAL A 168 -17.14 20.22 14.37
CA VAL A 168 -17.18 21.29 13.36
C VAL A 168 -17.50 22.59 14.08
N ASN A 169 -16.59 23.54 13.98
CA ASN A 169 -16.75 24.85 14.57
C ASN A 169 -16.85 25.91 13.48
N PHE A 170 -17.83 26.80 13.62
CA PHE A 170 -18.03 27.91 12.71
C PHE A 170 -17.73 29.22 13.43
N ASN A 171 -16.62 29.85 13.04
CA ASN A 171 -16.11 31.07 13.66
C ASN A 171 -16.32 32.26 12.72
N ILE A 172 -17.10 33.24 13.17
CA ILE A 172 -17.30 34.50 12.46
C ILE A 172 -16.58 35.59 13.25
N SER A 173 -15.61 36.25 12.62
CA SER A 173 -14.83 37.31 13.25
C SER A 173 -14.69 38.52 12.33
N LYS A 174 -14.12 39.63 12.84
CA LYS A 174 -13.80 40.81 12.02
C LYS A 174 -12.69 40.54 11.00
N SER A 175 -11.82 39.56 11.25
CA SER A 175 -10.71 39.18 10.37
C SER A 175 -11.07 38.14 9.31
N GLY A 176 -12.26 37.53 9.39
CA GLY A 176 -12.73 36.54 8.44
C GLY A 176 -13.75 35.58 9.05
N SER A 177 -14.42 34.81 8.18
CA SER A 177 -15.32 33.73 8.59
C SER A 177 -14.68 32.40 8.21
N PHE A 178 -14.59 31.49 9.17
CA PHE A 178 -13.88 30.22 9.04
C PHE A 178 -14.74 29.06 9.54
N VAL A 179 -14.75 27.97 8.79
CA VAL A 179 -15.23 26.67 9.24
C VAL A 179 -14.02 25.80 9.54
N VAL A 180 -13.92 25.36 10.79
CA VAL A 180 -12.89 24.43 11.25
C VAL A 180 -13.52 23.07 11.41
N VAL A 181 -13.01 22.07 10.69
CA VAL A 181 -13.46 20.67 10.76
C VAL A 181 -12.34 19.86 11.38
N GLU A 182 -12.63 19.21 12.51
CA GLU A 182 -11.70 18.33 13.22
C GLU A 182 -12.18 16.89 13.13
N GLY A 183 -11.25 15.96 12.94
CA GLY A 183 -11.58 14.57 12.64
C GLY A 183 -10.38 13.66 12.54
N ASP A 184 -10.59 12.50 11.92
CA ASP A 184 -9.51 11.61 11.46
C ASP A 184 -9.74 11.25 9.99
N ASN A 185 -8.64 10.93 9.30
CA ASN A 185 -8.64 10.53 7.89
C ASN A 185 -9.34 11.53 6.95
N LEU A 186 -9.39 12.82 7.31
CA LEU A 186 -10.08 13.85 6.51
C LEU A 186 -9.41 13.98 5.13
N VAL A 187 -8.08 14.03 5.09
CA VAL A 187 -7.28 14.05 3.84
C VAL A 187 -6.19 12.99 3.94
N VAL A 188 -6.37 11.86 3.25
CA VAL A 188 -5.38 10.77 3.25
C VAL A 188 -4.49 10.83 2.00
N ASP A 189 -5.05 11.13 0.83
CA ASP A 189 -4.26 11.30 -0.41
C ASP A 189 -3.67 12.71 -0.48
N LYS A 190 -2.36 12.82 -0.21
CA LYS A 190 -1.61 14.09 -0.28
C LYS A 190 -1.45 14.63 -1.70
N ARG A 191 -1.70 13.83 -2.73
CA ARG A 191 -1.58 14.24 -4.14
C ARG A 191 -2.87 14.88 -4.64
N TYR A 192 -3.99 14.60 -3.98
CA TYR A 192 -5.27 15.22 -4.28
C TYR A 192 -5.39 16.53 -3.51
N THR A 193 -5.72 17.62 -4.21
CA THR A 193 -6.05 18.89 -3.56
C THR A 193 -7.52 18.86 -3.16
N PRO A 194 -7.85 18.82 -1.86
CA PRO A 194 -9.24 18.78 -1.44
C PRO A 194 -9.99 20.03 -1.90
N VAL A 195 -11.30 19.90 -2.08
CA VAL A 195 -12.17 20.99 -2.49
C VAL A 195 -13.29 21.15 -1.47
N ALA A 196 -13.47 22.37 -0.99
CA ALA A 196 -14.57 22.74 -0.11
C ALA A 196 -15.60 23.58 -0.87
N VAL A 197 -16.87 23.25 -0.69
CA VAL A 197 -18.01 23.99 -1.25
C VAL A 197 -18.92 24.37 -0.09
N PHE A 198 -19.08 25.67 0.15
CA PHE A 198 -19.94 26.23 1.17
C PHE A 198 -21.15 26.90 0.51
N ASN A 199 -22.37 26.44 0.85
CA ASN A 199 -23.64 26.91 0.24
C ASN A 199 -23.60 26.96 -1.29
N GLY A 200 -23.00 25.95 -1.92
CA GLY A 200 -22.88 25.84 -3.38
C GLY A 200 -21.82 26.74 -4.02
N LYS A 201 -21.01 27.45 -3.22
CA LYS A 201 -19.88 28.27 -3.68
C LYS A 201 -18.56 27.66 -3.24
N LEU A 202 -17.53 27.75 -4.09
CA LEU A 202 -16.19 27.31 -3.73
C LEU A 202 -15.69 28.12 -2.52
N ALA A 203 -15.17 27.40 -1.53
CA ALA A 203 -14.53 27.96 -0.36
C ALA A 203 -13.02 27.69 -0.43
N GLU A 204 -12.24 28.56 0.21
CA GLU A 204 -10.78 28.47 0.21
C GLU A 204 -10.33 27.59 1.38
N LEU A 205 -9.49 26.60 1.11
CA LEU A 205 -8.86 25.77 2.14
C LEU A 205 -7.51 26.41 2.53
N GLU A 206 -7.43 26.97 3.73
CA GLU A 206 -6.18 27.49 4.28
C GLU A 206 -5.29 26.37 4.83
N ASN A 207 -5.90 25.35 5.43
CA ASN A 207 -5.22 24.12 5.82
C ASN A 207 -6.07 22.92 5.48
N ALA A 208 -5.42 21.84 5.02
CA ALA A 208 -6.05 20.56 4.76
C ALA A 208 -5.09 19.41 5.11
N ASP A 209 -5.36 18.75 6.23
CA ASP A 209 -4.57 17.60 6.68
C ASP A 209 -5.46 16.42 7.15
N GLN A 210 -4.83 15.38 7.71
CA GLN A 210 -5.54 14.17 8.13
C GLN A 210 -6.53 14.40 9.27
N GLY A 211 -6.33 15.43 10.10
CA GLY A 211 -7.12 15.66 11.31
C GLY A 211 -7.82 17.01 11.38
N LEU A 212 -7.43 17.97 10.56
CA LEU A 212 -7.91 19.34 10.58
C LEU A 212 -8.08 19.90 9.17
N LEU A 213 -9.24 20.50 8.93
CA LEU A 213 -9.48 21.37 7.78
C LEU A 213 -9.82 22.76 8.29
N ASN A 214 -9.13 23.78 7.78
CA ASN A 214 -9.46 25.18 8.01
C ASN A 214 -9.95 25.80 6.71
N ILE A 215 -11.23 26.13 6.66
CA ILE A 215 -11.93 26.55 5.45
C ILE A 215 -12.38 27.99 5.62
N LYS A 216 -11.84 28.88 4.81
CA LYS A 216 -12.23 30.28 4.77
C LYS A 216 -13.46 30.44 3.89
N VAL A 217 -14.49 31.08 4.44
CA VAL A 217 -15.74 31.37 3.75
C VAL A 217 -15.97 32.87 3.63
N GLN A 218 -16.56 33.28 2.51
CA GLN A 218 -16.94 34.67 2.27
C GLN A 218 -18.22 34.98 3.05
N LYS A 219 -18.26 36.15 3.70
CA LYS A 219 -19.37 36.52 4.60
C LYS A 219 -20.70 36.62 3.84
N GLU A 220 -20.63 36.99 2.57
CA GLU A 220 -21.75 37.15 1.65
C GLU A 220 -22.43 35.82 1.32
N HIS A 221 -21.74 34.69 1.55
CA HIS A 221 -22.25 33.35 1.29
C HIS A 221 -22.84 32.69 2.54
N ILE A 222 -22.86 33.37 3.69
CA ILE A 222 -23.35 32.83 4.97
C ILE A 222 -24.85 33.10 5.10
N ASN A 223 -25.62 32.06 5.34
CA ASN A 223 -27.04 32.14 5.66
C ASN A 223 -27.25 32.23 7.18
N GLU A 224 -28.27 32.98 7.60
CA GLU A 224 -28.57 33.18 9.03
C GLU A 224 -29.12 31.92 9.72
N ALA A 225 -29.79 31.03 8.98
CA ALA A 225 -30.46 29.86 9.54
C ALA A 225 -29.64 28.56 9.39
N GLU A 226 -29.53 28.06 8.15
CA GLU A 226 -28.83 26.82 7.82
C GLU A 226 -27.76 27.06 6.76
N ASN A 227 -26.58 26.50 7.01
CA ASN A 227 -25.47 26.47 6.07
C ASN A 227 -25.12 25.03 5.74
N GLU A 228 -24.58 24.82 4.55
CA GLU A 228 -24.15 23.54 4.05
C GLU A 228 -22.68 23.60 3.65
N LEU A 229 -21.91 22.64 4.14
CA LEU A 229 -20.52 22.44 3.74
C LEU A 229 -20.38 21.05 3.12
N VAL A 230 -19.93 21.03 1.87
CA VAL A 230 -19.55 19.81 1.15
C VAL A 230 -18.05 19.82 0.97
N ILE A 231 -17.40 18.72 1.31
CA ILE A 231 -15.97 18.53 1.12
C ILE A 231 -15.74 17.31 0.24
N VAL A 232 -14.89 17.50 -0.75
CA VAL A 232 -14.36 16.44 -1.61
C VAL A 232 -12.89 16.28 -1.26
N SER A 233 -12.56 15.20 -0.56
CA SER A 233 -11.19 14.95 -0.09
C SER A 233 -10.33 14.21 -1.09
N ASP A 234 -10.94 13.43 -1.97
CA ASP A 234 -10.31 12.62 -3.03
C ASP A 234 -11.40 12.08 -3.98
N PRO A 235 -11.04 11.37 -5.08
CA PRO A 235 -12.01 10.86 -6.04
C PRO A 235 -13.05 9.87 -5.49
N PHE A 236 -12.85 9.35 -4.28
CA PHE A 236 -13.70 8.33 -3.68
C PHE A 236 -14.47 8.84 -2.44
N THR A 237 -14.15 10.05 -1.96
CA THR A 237 -14.62 10.54 -0.66
C THR A 237 -15.28 11.91 -0.77
N ILE A 238 -16.59 11.94 -0.51
CA ILE A 238 -17.38 13.15 -0.40
C ILE A 238 -18.18 13.08 0.91
N TYR A 239 -18.13 14.14 1.71
CA TYR A 239 -18.98 14.26 2.89
C TYR A 239 -19.62 15.65 2.95
N LYS A 240 -20.86 15.64 3.45
CA LYS A 240 -21.77 16.78 3.47
C LYS A 240 -22.23 17.00 4.90
N MET A 241 -22.10 18.24 5.36
CA MET A 241 -22.41 18.65 6.72
C MET A 241 -23.40 19.81 6.68
N LYS A 242 -24.35 19.77 7.62
CA LYS A 242 -25.24 20.90 7.89
C LYS A 242 -24.72 21.65 9.10
N LEU A 243 -24.61 22.96 8.98
CA LEU A 243 -24.06 23.87 9.98
C LEU A 243 -25.15 24.86 10.39
N ASN A 244 -25.44 24.92 11.68
CA ASN A 244 -26.40 25.86 12.22
C ASN A 244 -25.67 27.06 12.82
N THR A 245 -26.09 28.25 12.42
CA THR A 245 -25.58 29.54 12.92
C THR A 245 -26.22 29.86 14.28
N LYS A 246 -26.19 28.95 15.25
CA LYS A 246 -26.62 29.32 16.61
C LYS A 246 -25.50 30.13 17.25
N ASN A 247 -25.75 31.41 17.46
CA ASN A 247 -24.91 32.35 18.20
C ASN A 247 -24.34 31.69 19.47
N ASN A 248 -23.06 31.30 19.45
CA ASN A 248 -22.28 31.19 20.68
C ASN A 248 -21.88 32.60 21.12
N SER A 249 -22.87 33.38 21.53
CA SER A 249 -22.68 34.58 22.32
C SER A 249 -22.79 34.19 23.79
N HIS A 250 -21.70 33.65 24.34
CA HIS A 250 -21.45 33.72 25.77
C HIS A 250 -20.17 34.53 25.99
N ALA A 251 -20.40 35.80 26.33
CA ALA A 251 -19.52 36.57 27.19
C ALA A 251 -19.53 35.98 28.60
#